data_AF-A0A3M2CMZ9-F1
#
_entry.id   AF-A0A3M2CMZ9-F1
#
_cell.length_a   1.000
_cell.length_b   1.000
_cell.length_c   1.000
_cell.angle_alpha   90.00
_cell.angle_beta   90.00
_cell.angle_gamma   90.00
#
_symmetry.space_group_name_H-M   'P 1'
#
loop_
_entity.id
_entity.type
_entity.pdbx_description
1 polymer ?
#
loop_
_entity_poly.entity_id
_entity_poly.type
_entity_poly.pdbx_seq_one_letter_code
_entity_poly.pdbx_strand_id
1 'polypeptide(L)'
;MNPTGRTLLLLGALMVAALVSGAALWWIRRRLLRQQGGARATGPALTLGEIRAMRDRGDIDEQEFQNLRAAALAAWGAGDARPEDRPETRDRSPDG
;
A
#
# COMPACT_ATOMS: atom_id res chain seq x y z
N MET A 1 -7.36 44.11 11.23
CA MET A 1 -7.09 43.25 10.05
C MET A 1 -8.39 43.09 9.29
N ASN A 2 -8.43 43.53 8.04
CA ASN A 2 -9.66 43.55 7.26
C ASN A 2 -10.10 42.11 6.94
N PRO A 3 -11.38 41.76 7.15
CA PRO A 3 -11.87 40.38 6.96
C PRO A 3 -11.60 39.86 5.55
N THR A 4 -11.66 40.76 4.57
CA THR A 4 -11.34 40.52 3.15
C THR A 4 -9.89 40.12 2.91
N GLY A 5 -8.94 40.70 3.66
CA GLY A 5 -7.52 40.34 3.54
C GLY A 5 -7.23 38.94 4.08
N ARG A 6 -7.93 38.55 5.15
CA ARG A 6 -7.80 37.22 5.76
C ARG A 6 -8.37 36.12 4.86
N THR A 7 -9.52 36.35 4.23
CA THR A 7 -10.09 35.40 3.27
C THR A 7 -9.21 35.22 2.04
N LEU A 8 -8.66 36.30 1.47
CA LEU A 8 -7.74 36.22 0.35
C LEU A 8 -6.47 35.42 0.69
N LEU A 9 -5.91 35.63 1.89
CA LEU A 9 -4.77 34.85 2.38
C LEU A 9 -5.08 33.36 2.53
N LEU A 10 -6.22 33.03 3.14
CA LEU A 10 -6.64 31.64 3.32
C LEU A 10 -6.89 30.94 1.97
N LEU A 11 -7.53 31.64 1.03
CA LEU A 11 -7.82 31.09 -0.29
C LEU A 11 -6.52 30.82 -1.08
N GLY A 12 -5.56 31.75 -1.01
CA GLY A 12 -4.23 31.59 -1.59
C GLY A 12 -3.47 30.42 -0.95
N ALA A 13 -3.45 30.35 0.38
CA ALA A 13 -2.81 29.25 1.11
C ALA A 13 -3.42 27.89 0.76
N LEU A 14 -4.75 27.81 0.62
CA LEU A 14 -5.46 26.60 0.27
C LEU A 14 -5.15 26.13 -1.16
N MET A 15 -5.05 27.06 -2.11
CA MET A 15 -4.61 26.77 -3.48
C MET A 15 -3.19 26.20 -3.53
N VAL A 16 -2.26 26.83 -2.79
CA VAL A 16 -0.87 26.35 -2.71
C VAL A 16 -0.82 24.96 -2.06
N ALA A 17 -1.55 24.75 -0.97
CA ALA A 17 -1.62 23.46 -0.30
C ALA A 17 -2.17 22.36 -1.23
N ALA A 18 -3.22 22.66 -2.00
CA ALA A 18 -3.79 21.73 -2.98
C ALA A 18 -2.80 21.39 -4.10
N LEU A 19 -2.06 22.38 -4.63
CA LEU A 19 -1.03 22.18 -5.65
C LEU A 19 0.13 21.32 -5.12
N VAL A 20 0.62 21.60 -3.91
CA VAL A 20 1.70 20.82 -3.27
C VAL A 20 1.23 19.39 -3.03
N SER A 21 0.01 19.19 -2.54
CA SER A 21 -0.58 17.87 -2.30
C SER A 21 -0.70 17.08 -3.61
N GLY A 22 -1.22 17.72 -4.66
CA GLY A 22 -1.33 17.11 -5.99
C GLY A 22 0.03 16.75 -6.58
N ALA A 23 1.03 17.62 -6.47
CA ALA A 23 2.39 17.37 -6.93
C ALA A 23 3.07 16.23 -6.14
N ALA A 24 2.87 16.17 -4.82
CA ALA A 24 3.38 15.10 -3.97
C ALA A 24 2.77 13.74 -4.35
N LEU A 25 1.44 13.67 -4.50
CA LEU A 25 0.74 12.47 -4.98
C LEU A 25 1.20 12.04 -6.37
N TRP A 26 1.35 13.00 -7.29
CA TRP A 26 1.87 12.71 -8.63
C TRP A 26 3.31 12.19 -8.59
N TRP A 27 4.15 12.75 -7.73
CA TRP A 27 5.54 12.29 -7.57
C TRP A 27 5.63 10.88 -6.97
N ILE A 28 4.80 10.58 -5.96
CA ILE A 28 4.69 9.22 -5.39
C ILE A 28 4.19 8.24 -6.44
N ARG A 29 3.13 8.58 -7.18
CA ARG A 29 2.59 7.74 -8.27
C ARG A 29 3.65 7.47 -9.33
N ARG A 30 4.38 8.52 -9.76
CA ARG A 30 5.46 8.42 -10.74
C ARG A 30 6.63 7.59 -10.21
N ARG A 31 6.93 7.67 -8.92
CA ARG A 31 7.98 6.88 -8.26
C ARG A 31 7.62 5.41 -8.17
N LEU A 32 6.37 5.08 -7.80
CA LEU A 32 5.88 3.70 -7.74
C LEU A 32 5.94 3.01 -9.11
N LEU A 33 5.53 3.70 -10.18
CA LEU A 33 5.62 3.18 -11.55
C LEU A 33 7.07 2.90 -12.01
N ARG A 34 8.06 3.67 -11.52
CA ARG A 34 9.49 3.42 -11.79
C ARG A 34 10.07 2.30 -10.92
N GLN A 35 9.54 2.08 -9.72
CA GLN A 35 10.00 1.05 -8.80
C GLN A 35 9.43 -0.35 -9.11
N GLN A 36 8.34 -0.44 -9.87
CA GLN A 36 7.79 -1.71 -10.36
C GLN A 36 8.74 -2.49 -11.29
N GLY A 37 9.83 -1.88 -11.78
CA GLY A 37 10.89 -2.59 -12.51
C GLY A 37 11.89 -3.35 -11.62
N GLY A 38 11.83 -3.24 -10.29
CA GLY A 38 12.85 -3.86 -9.42
C GLY A 38 12.49 -4.14 -7.96
N ALA A 39 11.33 -3.71 -7.45
CA ALA A 39 10.96 -3.94 -6.06
C ALA A 39 9.85 -5.00 -5.96
N ARG A 40 10.24 -6.26 -5.73
CA ARG A 40 9.37 -7.23 -5.06
C ARG A 40 8.84 -6.59 -3.78
N ALA A 41 7.54 -6.71 -3.58
CA ALA A 41 6.77 -6.15 -2.49
C ALA A 41 7.41 -6.38 -1.11
N THR A 42 7.94 -5.30 -0.52
CA THR A 42 8.24 -5.25 0.93
C THR A 42 8.01 -3.82 1.40
N GLY A 43 6.81 -3.28 1.14
CA GLY A 43 6.24 -2.30 2.06
C GLY A 43 5.85 -3.03 3.35
N PRO A 44 5.80 -2.36 4.51
CA PRO A 44 5.46 -3.01 5.77
C PRO A 44 4.13 -3.74 5.55
N ALA A 45 4.17 -5.06 5.57
CA ALA A 45 2.99 -5.88 5.42
C ALA A 45 2.16 -5.68 6.68
N LEU A 46 1.38 -4.59 6.69
CA LEU A 46 0.40 -4.31 7.74
C LEU A 46 -0.41 -5.58 7.90
N THR A 47 -0.25 -6.20 9.06
CA THR A 47 -0.92 -7.46 9.32
C THR A 47 -2.42 -7.21 9.38
N LEU A 48 -3.25 -8.21 9.07
CA LEU A 48 -4.71 -8.07 9.13
C LEU A 48 -5.19 -7.57 10.51
N GLY A 49 -4.44 -7.89 11.58
CA GLY A 49 -4.70 -7.41 12.94
C GLY A 49 -4.45 -5.91 13.12
N GLU A 50 -3.44 -5.37 12.44
CA GLU A 50 -3.07 -3.95 12.50
C GLU A 50 -4.09 -3.09 11.75
N ILE A 51 -4.59 -3.57 10.60
CA ILE A 51 -5.69 -2.95 9.84
C ILE A 51 -6.98 -2.93 10.67
N ARG A 52 -7.27 -4.01 11.41
CA ARG A 52 -8.43 -4.06 12.32
C ARG A 52 -8.29 -3.08 13.48
N ALA A 53 -7.11 -3.01 14.09
CA ALA A 53 -6.85 -2.07 15.17
C ALA A 53 -7.01 -0.61 14.73
N MET A 54 -6.63 -0.27 13.49
CA MET A 54 -6.85 1.07 12.93
C MET A 54 -8.34 1.41 12.79
N ARG A 55 -9.17 0.46 12.33
CA ARG A 55 -10.63 0.64 12.26
C ARG A 55 -11.23 0.81 13.65
N ASP A 56 -10.83 -0.03 14.61
CA ASP A 56 -11.36 0.01 15.97
C ASP A 56 -10.97 1.29 16.72
N ARG A 57 -9.87 1.94 16.33
CA ARG A 57 -9.47 3.29 16.80
C ARG A 57 -10.18 4.43 16.07
N GLY A 58 -10.86 4.15 14.96
CA GLY A 58 -11.47 5.16 14.09
C GLY A 58 -10.47 5.92 13.23
N ASP A 59 -9.26 5.37 13.02
CA ASP A 59 -8.22 5.97 12.15
C ASP A 59 -8.59 5.85 10.66
N ILE A 60 -9.42 4.87 10.31
CA ILE A 60 -9.88 4.56 8.95
C ILE A 60 -11.37 4.23 8.96
N ASP A 61 -12.05 4.52 7.85
CA ASP A 61 -13.46 4.15 7.68
C ASP A 61 -13.64 2.69 7.20
N GLU A 62 -14.90 2.23 7.15
CA GLU A 62 -15.22 0.85 6.72
C GLU A 62 -14.84 0.60 5.26
N GLN A 63 -14.91 1.62 4.39
CA GLN A 63 -14.56 1.50 2.98
C GLN A 63 -13.05 1.33 2.81
N GLU A 64 -12.26 2.10 3.56
CA GLU A 64 -10.81 2.00 3.65
C GLU A 64 -10.36 0.67 4.26
N PHE A 65 -11.05 0.19 5.30
CA PHE A 65 -10.81 -1.12 5.90
C PHE A 65 -10.95 -2.26 4.88
N GLN A 66 -12.04 -2.27 4.09
CA GLN A 66 -12.26 -3.31 3.08
C GLN A 66 -11.19 -3.27 1.98
N ASN A 67 -10.78 -2.09 1.55
CA ASN A 67 -9.72 -1.92 0.54
C ASN A 67 -8.36 -2.43 1.03
N LEU A 68 -7.99 -2.09 2.27
CA LEU A 68 -6.74 -2.55 2.89
C LEU A 68 -6.76 -4.06 3.14
N ARG A 69 -7.89 -4.60 3.59
CA ARG A 69 -8.08 -6.04 3.78
C ARG A 69 -7.93 -6.81 2.47
N ALA A 70 -8.54 -6.33 1.39
CA ALA A 70 -8.42 -6.94 0.07
C ALA A 70 -6.97 -6.92 -0.45
N ALA A 71 -6.25 -5.81 -0.25
CA ALA A 71 -4.84 -5.70 -0.61
C ALA A 71 -3.94 -6.64 0.20
N ALA A 72 -4.18 -6.77 1.51
CA ALA A 72 -3.45 -7.69 2.38
C ALA A 72 -3.69 -9.16 2.00
N LEU A 73 -4.93 -9.53 1.70
CA LEU A 73 -5.28 -10.87 1.22
C LEU A 73 -4.68 -11.17 -0.15
N ALA A 74 -4.64 -10.20 -1.07
CA ALA A 74 -4.00 -10.36 -2.37
C ALA A 74 -2.48 -10.57 -2.23
N ALA A 75 -1.84 -9.86 -1.29
CA ALA A 75 -0.42 -10.04 -1.00
C ALA A 75 -0.09 -11.41 -0.41
N TRP A 76 -0.99 -11.98 0.40
CA TRP A 76 -0.82 -13.31 1.01
C TRP A 76 -1.20 -14.43 0.03
N GLY A 77 -2.31 -14.30 -0.70
CA GLY A 77 -2.76 -15.28 -1.70
C GLY A 77 -1.84 -15.37 -2.93
N ALA A 78 -1.07 -14.33 -3.23
CA ALA A 78 -0.01 -14.40 -4.24
C ALA A 78 1.27 -15.10 -3.75
N GLY A 79 1.41 -15.34 -2.44
CA GLY A 79 2.55 -16.05 -1.83
C GLY A 79 2.40 -17.57 -1.75
N ASP A 80 1.17 -18.09 -1.84
CA ASP A 80 0.88 -19.53 -1.77
C ASP A 80 0.88 -20.24 -3.14
N ALA A 81 1.22 -19.54 -4.22
CA ALA A 81 1.65 -20.19 -5.46
C ALA A 81 3.08 -20.73 -5.29
N ARG A 82 3.26 -21.64 -4.33
CA ARG A 82 4.50 -22.39 -4.08
C ARG A 82 4.70 -23.35 -5.26
N PRO A 83 5.73 -23.19 -6.11
CA PRO A 83 6.04 -24.17 -7.16
C PRO A 83 6.84 -25.35 -6.59
N GLU A 84 6.62 -25.70 -5.32
CA GLU A 84 7.52 -26.56 -4.53
C GLU A 84 6.89 -27.91 -4.13
N ASP A 85 5.97 -28.42 -4.93
CA ASP A 85 5.50 -29.82 -4.83
C ASP A 85 5.68 -30.55 -6.17
N ARG A 86 6.88 -30.44 -6.76
CA ARG A 86 7.37 -31.55 -7.58
C ARG A 86 8.23 -32.40 -6.65
N PRO A 87 7.78 -33.63 -6.32
CA PRO A 87 8.42 -34.43 -5.29
C PRO A 87 9.88 -34.63 -5.64
N GLU A 88 10.71 -34.32 -4.65
CA GLU A 88 12.08 -34.74 -4.50
C GLU A 88 12.13 -36.27 -4.68
N THR A 89 12.29 -36.77 -5.91
CA THR A 89 12.80 -38.12 -6.16
C THR A 89 14.29 -38.12 -5.83
N ARG A 90 14.55 -37.93 -4.53
CA ARG A 90 15.80 -38.30 -3.90
C ARG A 90 15.87 -39.82 -4.01
N ASP A 91 16.86 -40.27 -4.76
CA ASP A 91 17.83 -41.24 -4.26
C ASP A 91 17.24 -42.53 -3.66
N ARG A 92 17.22 -43.62 -4.43
CA ARG A 92 18.08 -44.78 -4.12
C ARG A 92 18.04 -45.82 -5.23
N SER A 93 19.17 -46.00 -5.89
CA SER A 93 19.53 -47.23 -6.60
C SER A 93 19.60 -48.39 -5.60
N PRO A 94 19.28 -49.64 -5.99
CA PRO A 94 20.41 -50.56 -6.11
C PRO A 94 20.27 -51.61 -7.23
N ASP A 95 21.46 -52.00 -7.69
CA ASP A 95 21.88 -53.19 -8.45
C ASP A 95 20.95 -54.40 -8.53
N GLY A 96 20.98 -55.05 -9.71
CA GLY A 96 20.44 -56.39 -9.99
C GLY A 96 20.47 -56.70 -11.48
#